data_AF-A0A2D5UVZ1-F1
#
_entry.id   AF-A0A2D5UVZ1-F1
#
_cell.length_a   1.000
_cell.length_b   1.000
_cell.length_c   1.000
_cell.angle_alpha   90.00
_cell.angle_beta   90.00
_cell.angle_gamma   90.00
#
_symmetry.space_group_name_H-M   'P 1'
#
loop_
_entity.id
_entity.type
_entity.pdbx_description
1 polymer ?
#
loop_
_entity_poly.entity_id
_entity_poly.type
_entity_poly.pdbx_seq_one_letter_code
_entity_poly.pdbx_strand_id
1 'polypeptide(L)'
;MRAQIAITRNGITQASSDKSPPEGGVLARRTNGDFLISLHRHVSETALVQMMRSLRALDPGFEMSLEMAGNITRHLSRQDTCLRLALRALGILERVNEPLFMSNLEIYDRKRPPTGMLSQNLLKLAELDLAGKDAPTALLEVSAAAIENLVSVGQNRSMRLYFLALPEETDWPAEVPATGVPLDEGFDSPGGRWLSIIYEAAFAIQAPLYHHGFVRIDGGALRPFQRFVYPVTPQNERPSNFRVLSTAEIGESPDLTII
;
A
#
# COMPACT_ATOMS: atom_id res chain seq x y z
N MET A 1 -6.05 24.74 18.28
CA MET A 1 -6.38 24.74 16.83
C MET A 1 -7.34 23.59 16.55
N ARG A 2 -8.49 23.86 15.92
CA ARG A 2 -9.46 22.84 15.49
C ARG A 2 -9.43 22.78 13.97
N ALA A 3 -8.99 21.66 13.42
CA ALA A 3 -8.96 21.43 11.98
C ALA A 3 -9.70 20.13 11.70
N GLN A 4 -10.47 20.12 10.62
CA GLN A 4 -11.29 18.97 10.27
C GLN A 4 -11.45 18.87 8.77
N ILE A 5 -11.20 17.67 8.25
CA ILE A 5 -11.41 17.33 6.85
C ILE A 5 -12.37 16.15 6.76
N ALA A 6 -13.20 16.16 5.74
CA ALA A 6 -14.00 15.03 5.32
C ALA A 6 -13.47 14.55 3.97
N ILE A 7 -13.46 13.23 3.80
CA ILE A 7 -13.20 12.57 2.52
C ILE A 7 -14.51 11.87 2.14
N THR A 8 -15.06 12.22 0.99
CA THR A 8 -16.31 11.63 0.49
C THR A 8 -16.11 10.19 0.02
N ARG A 9 -17.20 9.47 -0.27
CA ARG A 9 -17.16 8.14 -0.88
C ARG A 9 -16.31 8.07 -2.16
N ASN A 10 -16.22 9.17 -2.90
CA ASN A 10 -15.48 9.23 -4.16
C ASN A 10 -14.03 9.71 -3.97
N GLY A 11 -13.55 9.82 -2.72
CA GLY A 11 -12.18 10.27 -2.44
C GLY A 11 -11.98 11.79 -2.56
N ILE A 12 -13.04 12.60 -2.59
CA ILE A 12 -12.89 14.07 -2.61
C ILE A 12 -12.64 14.56 -1.19
N THR A 13 -11.50 15.22 -0.96
CA THR A 13 -11.15 15.87 0.31
C THR A 13 -11.73 17.27 0.37
N GLN A 14 -12.43 17.59 1.47
CA GLN A 14 -13.00 18.91 1.71
C GLN A 14 -12.95 19.28 3.19
N ALA A 15 -12.98 20.58 3.51
CA ALA A 15 -13.20 21.03 4.87
C ALA A 15 -14.58 20.59 5.37
N SER A 16 -14.70 20.24 6.65
CA SER A 16 -15.98 19.86 7.26
C SER A 16 -16.09 20.43 8.67
N SER A 17 -17.32 20.73 9.08
CA SER A 17 -17.68 21.13 10.45
C SER A 17 -18.51 20.07 11.18
N ASP A 18 -18.75 18.92 10.54
CA ASP A 18 -19.65 17.88 11.03
C ASP A 18 -19.07 17.11 12.22
N LYS A 19 -19.87 16.27 12.87
CA LYS A 19 -19.37 15.40 13.95
C LYS A 19 -19.17 13.95 13.52
N SER A 20 -19.77 13.57 12.39
CA SER A 20 -19.77 12.22 11.85
C SER A 20 -19.16 12.19 10.44
N PRO A 21 -18.59 11.05 10.02
CA PRO A 21 -18.14 10.89 8.65
C PRO A 21 -19.29 10.96 7.65
N PRO A 22 -19.05 11.49 6.43
CA PRO A 22 -20.03 11.44 5.36
C PRO A 22 -20.33 9.99 4.96
N GLU A 23 -21.48 9.76 4.32
CA GLU A 23 -21.85 8.42 3.86
C GLU A 23 -20.77 7.83 2.95
N GLY A 24 -20.30 6.63 3.29
CA GLY A 24 -19.27 5.92 2.54
C GLY A 24 -17.86 6.54 2.63
N GLY A 25 -17.68 7.56 3.46
CA GLY A 25 -16.44 8.31 3.56
C GLY A 25 -15.77 8.27 4.93
N VAL A 26 -14.87 9.22 5.14
CA VAL A 26 -13.98 9.34 6.31
C VAL A 26 -14.00 10.76 6.84
N LEU A 27 -13.88 10.92 8.16
CA LEU A 27 -13.65 12.20 8.81
C LEU A 27 -12.33 12.16 9.57
N ALA A 28 -11.45 13.13 9.36
CA ALA A 28 -10.27 13.31 10.18
C ALA A 28 -10.38 14.66 10.93
N ARG A 29 -10.22 14.60 12.25
CA ARG A 29 -10.38 15.74 13.14
C ARG A 29 -9.16 15.87 14.05
N ARG A 30 -8.60 17.08 14.12
CA ARG A 30 -7.58 17.47 15.10
C ARG A 30 -8.17 18.45 16.09
N THR A 31 -8.18 18.10 17.38
CA THR A 31 -8.67 18.96 18.47
C THR A 31 -7.73 18.85 19.66
N ASN A 32 -7.14 19.94 20.13
CA ASN A 32 -6.34 20.01 21.37
C ASN A 32 -5.24 18.94 21.51
N GLY A 33 -4.58 18.57 20.41
CA GLY A 33 -3.53 17.56 20.40
C GLY A 33 -4.03 16.18 19.96
N ASP A 34 -5.32 15.89 20.15
CA ASP A 34 -5.92 14.64 19.70
C ASP A 34 -6.17 14.66 18.19
N PHE A 35 -5.72 13.61 17.51
CA PHE A 35 -6.03 13.35 16.12
C PHE A 35 -6.91 12.10 16.02
N LEU A 36 -8.12 12.25 15.51
CA LEU A 36 -9.12 11.19 15.38
C LEU A 36 -9.51 11.01 13.91
N ILE A 37 -9.46 9.76 13.45
CA ILE A 37 -10.04 9.34 12.17
C ILE A 37 -11.29 8.54 12.47
N SER A 38 -12.43 8.96 11.94
CA SER A 38 -13.71 8.27 12.05
C SER A 38 -14.12 7.73 10.68
N LEU A 39 -14.37 6.42 10.59
CA LEU A 39 -14.80 5.75 9.36
C LEU A 39 -16.30 5.53 9.35
N HIS A 40 -16.96 5.80 8.23
CA HIS A 40 -18.34 5.35 8.03
C HIS A 40 -18.42 3.81 8.10
N ARG A 41 -19.56 3.26 8.56
CA ARG A 41 -19.78 1.81 8.68
C ARG A 41 -19.54 1.08 7.35
N HIS A 42 -19.97 1.68 6.25
CA HIS A 42 -19.80 1.22 4.87
C HIS A 42 -18.84 2.11 4.10
N VAL A 43 -17.69 2.46 4.69
CA VAL A 43 -16.64 3.23 4.02
C VAL A 43 -16.25 2.56 2.70
N SER A 44 -15.97 3.37 1.69
CA SER A 44 -15.49 2.92 0.37
C SER A 44 -13.98 2.70 0.36
N GLU A 45 -13.52 1.85 -0.56
CA GLU A 45 -12.10 1.68 -0.87
C GLU A 45 -11.44 3.01 -1.24
N THR A 46 -12.06 3.79 -2.14
CA THR A 46 -11.51 5.07 -2.61
C THR A 46 -11.30 6.07 -1.47
N ALA A 47 -12.24 6.15 -0.52
CA ALA A 47 -12.07 7.02 0.66
C ALA A 47 -10.93 6.54 1.58
N LEU A 48 -10.73 5.23 1.73
CA LEU A 48 -9.62 4.67 2.51
C LEU A 48 -8.27 4.97 1.87
N VAL A 49 -8.15 4.77 0.55
CA VAL A 49 -6.94 5.10 -0.22
C VAL A 49 -6.61 6.59 -0.11
N GLN A 50 -7.61 7.47 -0.28
CA GLN A 50 -7.39 8.90 -0.14
C GLN A 50 -7.00 9.31 1.29
N MET A 51 -7.54 8.63 2.31
CA MET A 51 -7.11 8.85 3.69
C MET A 51 -5.66 8.46 3.89
N MET A 52 -5.22 7.30 3.38
CA MET A 52 -3.80 6.88 3.43
C MET A 52 -2.89 7.90 2.73
N ARG A 53 -3.28 8.40 1.55
CA ARG A 53 -2.56 9.48 0.85
C ARG A 53 -2.42 10.73 1.72
N SER A 54 -3.50 11.13 2.38
CA SER A 54 -3.53 12.32 3.25
C SER A 54 -2.63 12.15 4.48
N LEU A 55 -2.45 10.92 4.97
CA LEU A 55 -1.61 10.60 6.12
C LEU A 55 -0.10 10.55 5.82
N ARG A 56 0.30 10.45 4.54
CA ARG A 56 1.72 10.38 4.13
C ARG A 56 2.58 11.54 4.62
N ALA A 57 1.98 12.71 4.77
CA ALA A 57 2.68 13.92 5.19
C ALA A 57 2.98 13.95 6.69
N LEU A 58 2.41 13.01 7.48
CA LEU A 58 2.66 12.91 8.91
C LEU A 58 3.84 11.97 9.21
N ASP A 59 4.54 12.29 10.29
CA ASP A 59 5.59 11.44 10.84
C ASP A 59 5.11 9.99 11.06
N PRO A 60 5.93 8.96 10.80
CA PRO A 60 5.55 7.57 11.03
C PRO A 60 5.07 7.24 12.43
N GLY A 61 5.67 7.84 13.45
CA GLY A 61 5.30 7.67 14.84
C GLY A 61 4.16 8.59 15.30
N PHE A 62 3.58 9.40 14.40
CA PHE A 62 2.51 10.32 14.79
C PHE A 62 1.31 9.56 15.36
N GLU A 63 1.00 9.80 16.63
CA GLU A 63 -0.09 9.12 17.32
C GLU A 63 -1.47 9.65 16.92
N MET A 64 -2.41 8.73 16.73
CA MET A 64 -3.79 9.02 16.42
C MET A 64 -4.74 7.96 16.97
N SER A 65 -6.04 8.27 16.94
CA SER A 65 -7.11 7.32 17.23
C SER A 65 -7.89 6.99 15.98
N LEU A 66 -8.35 5.75 15.89
CA LEU A 66 -9.21 5.26 14.81
C LEU A 66 -10.55 4.81 15.39
N GLU A 67 -11.62 5.47 14.96
CA GLU A 67 -13.01 5.12 15.28
C GLU A 67 -13.66 4.39 14.11
N MET A 68 -14.23 3.23 14.39
CA MET A 68 -14.98 2.44 13.42
C MET A 68 -16.14 1.75 14.10
N ALA A 69 -17.35 1.94 13.56
CA ALA A 69 -18.58 1.31 14.06
C ALA A 69 -18.80 1.51 15.59
N GLY A 70 -18.44 2.68 16.10
CA GLY A 70 -18.57 3.03 17.53
C GLY A 70 -17.42 2.55 18.43
N ASN A 71 -16.47 1.77 17.89
CA ASN A 71 -15.28 1.34 18.62
C ASN A 71 -14.11 2.27 18.33
N ILE A 72 -13.48 2.80 19.37
CA ILE A 72 -12.31 3.68 19.26
C ILE A 72 -11.06 2.91 19.69
N THR A 73 -10.14 2.71 18.75
CA THR A 73 -8.77 2.29 19.08
C THR A 73 -7.91 3.54 19.24
N ARG A 74 -7.23 3.67 20.39
CA ARG A 74 -6.39 4.84 20.72
C ARG A 74 -4.91 4.50 20.60
N HIS A 75 -4.07 5.54 20.57
CA HIS A 75 -2.60 5.43 20.57
C HIS A 75 -2.04 4.55 19.44
N LEU A 76 -2.65 4.66 18.27
CA LEU A 76 -2.11 4.03 17.06
C LEU A 76 -1.09 4.97 16.45
N SER A 77 0.04 4.44 16.02
CA SER A 77 0.94 5.18 15.14
C SER A 77 0.28 5.44 13.78
N ARG A 78 0.84 6.36 13.00
CA ARG A 78 0.43 6.56 11.61
C ARG A 78 0.62 5.29 10.79
N GLN A 79 1.68 4.53 11.07
CA GLN A 79 1.95 3.23 10.43
C GLN A 79 0.83 2.22 10.70
N ASP A 80 0.47 2.01 11.97
CA ASP A 80 -0.57 1.07 12.37
C ASP A 80 -1.94 1.47 11.80
N THR A 81 -2.22 2.77 11.80
CA THR A 81 -3.45 3.29 11.23
C THR A 81 -3.50 3.03 9.73
N CYS A 82 -2.45 3.35 8.98
CA CYS A 82 -2.40 3.10 7.53
C CYS A 82 -2.49 1.61 7.21
N LEU A 83 -1.86 0.73 7.99
CA LEU A 83 -1.99 -0.72 7.83
C LEU A 83 -3.45 -1.17 7.99
N ARG A 84 -4.16 -0.68 9.02
CA ARG A 84 -5.58 -1.00 9.23
C ARG A 84 -6.47 -0.47 8.11
N LEU A 85 -6.17 0.72 7.58
CA LEU A 85 -6.89 1.27 6.43
C LEU A 85 -6.66 0.43 5.17
N ALA A 86 -5.41 0.01 4.92
CA ALA A 86 -5.03 -0.85 3.80
C ALA A 86 -5.73 -2.21 3.87
N LEU A 87 -5.64 -2.92 5.01
CA LEU A 87 -6.32 -4.20 5.23
C LEU A 87 -7.82 -4.10 5.00
N ARG A 88 -8.44 -2.98 5.42
CA ARG A 88 -9.86 -2.76 5.18
C ARG A 88 -10.19 -2.47 3.71
N ALA A 89 -9.34 -1.74 3.00
CA ALA A 89 -9.49 -1.48 1.57
C ALA A 89 -9.35 -2.79 0.78
N LEU A 90 -8.33 -3.59 1.07
CA LEU A 90 -8.13 -4.93 0.50
C LEU A 90 -9.35 -5.82 0.78
N GLY A 91 -9.80 -5.91 2.04
CA GLY A 91 -10.96 -6.74 2.39
C GLY A 91 -12.30 -6.28 1.81
N ILE A 92 -12.44 -5.02 1.41
CA ILE A 92 -13.61 -4.53 0.64
C ILE A 92 -13.50 -5.01 -0.80
N LEU A 93 -12.35 -4.82 -1.44
CA LEU A 93 -12.10 -5.21 -2.82
C LEU A 93 -12.19 -6.73 -3.00
N GLU A 94 -11.54 -7.49 -2.11
CA GLU A 94 -11.53 -8.95 -2.05
C GLU A 94 -12.92 -9.53 -1.90
N ARG A 95 -13.78 -8.95 -1.05
CA ARG A 95 -15.15 -9.45 -0.89
C ARG A 95 -16.00 -9.31 -2.15
N VAL A 96 -15.76 -8.27 -2.93
CA VAL A 96 -16.45 -8.06 -4.22
C VAL A 96 -15.88 -8.99 -5.30
N ASN A 97 -14.65 -9.47 -5.12
CA ASN A 97 -13.89 -10.28 -6.07
C ASN A 97 -13.40 -11.60 -5.45
N GLU A 98 -14.22 -12.21 -4.59
CA GLU A 98 -13.86 -13.37 -3.76
C GLU A 98 -13.21 -14.53 -4.55
N PRO A 99 -13.61 -14.83 -5.80
CA PRO A 99 -12.96 -15.88 -6.58
C PRO A 99 -11.51 -15.58 -7.02
N LEU A 100 -11.08 -14.32 -6.99
CA LEU A 100 -9.83 -13.85 -7.58
C LEU A 100 -8.67 -13.78 -6.60
N PHE A 101 -8.89 -13.27 -5.39
CA PHE A 101 -7.81 -13.09 -4.42
C PHE A 101 -8.34 -13.02 -2.99
N MET A 102 -7.48 -13.45 -2.06
CA MET A 102 -7.65 -13.32 -0.61
C MET A 102 -6.26 -13.13 -0.02
N SER A 103 -6.04 -12.07 0.75
CA SER A 103 -4.70 -11.76 1.24
C SER A 103 -4.64 -11.14 2.61
N ASN A 104 -3.42 -11.15 3.15
CA ASN A 104 -3.06 -10.40 4.34
C ASN A 104 -1.84 -9.53 4.06
N LEU A 105 -1.80 -8.39 4.75
CA LEU A 105 -0.71 -7.42 4.67
C LEU A 105 -0.16 -7.18 6.07
N GLU A 106 1.15 -7.26 6.22
CA GLU A 106 1.83 -7.12 7.50
C GLU A 106 3.04 -6.20 7.35
N ILE A 107 3.36 -5.43 8.41
CA ILE A 107 4.64 -4.72 8.47
C ILE A 107 5.72 -5.76 8.76
N TYR A 108 6.74 -5.80 7.92
CA TYR A 108 7.85 -6.72 8.07
C TYR A 108 8.81 -6.24 9.16
N ASP A 109 9.05 -7.10 10.15
CA ASP A 109 10.09 -6.92 11.17
C ASP A 109 11.23 -7.90 10.93
N ARG A 110 12.41 -7.39 10.58
CA ARG A 110 13.62 -8.20 10.37
C ARG A 110 14.01 -9.03 11.60
N LYS A 111 13.65 -8.58 12.81
CA LYS A 111 13.93 -9.34 14.06
C LYS A 111 12.96 -10.50 14.27
N ARG A 112 11.81 -10.48 13.60
CA ARG A 112 10.74 -11.48 13.68
C ARG A 112 10.16 -11.71 12.28
N PRO A 113 10.97 -12.27 11.35
CA PRO A 113 10.52 -12.46 9.99
C PRO A 113 9.30 -13.42 9.96
N PRO A 114 8.32 -13.19 9.06
CA PRO A 114 7.18 -14.08 8.91
C PRO A 114 7.64 -15.51 8.60
N THR A 115 7.13 -16.50 9.33
CA THR A 115 7.56 -17.91 9.20
C THR A 115 7.36 -18.47 7.78
N GLY A 116 6.39 -17.91 7.03
CA GLY A 116 6.11 -18.33 5.66
C GLY A 116 7.10 -17.80 4.62
N MET A 117 7.87 -16.75 4.89
CA MET A 117 8.74 -16.11 3.90
C MET A 117 10.08 -16.86 3.77
N LEU A 118 10.10 -17.88 2.93
CA LEU A 118 11.27 -18.76 2.72
C LEU A 118 11.96 -18.56 1.37
N SER A 119 11.38 -17.75 0.48
CA SER A 119 11.98 -17.52 -0.83
C SER A 119 13.25 -16.72 -0.76
N GLN A 120 14.29 -17.28 -1.38
CA GLN A 120 15.57 -16.62 -1.59
C GLN A 120 15.41 -15.30 -2.35
N ASN A 121 14.50 -15.23 -3.34
CA ASN A 121 14.32 -14.01 -4.12
C ASN A 121 13.69 -12.88 -3.30
N LEU A 122 12.66 -13.19 -2.48
CA LEU A 122 12.08 -12.22 -1.57
C LEU A 122 13.06 -11.80 -0.47
N LEU A 123 13.84 -12.76 0.07
CA LEU A 123 14.85 -12.50 1.09
C LEU A 123 15.96 -11.57 0.59
N LYS A 124 16.39 -11.70 -0.67
CA LYS A 124 17.36 -10.77 -1.29
C LYS A 124 16.94 -9.32 -1.12
N LEU A 125 15.66 -8.99 -1.34
CA LEU A 125 15.15 -7.61 -1.13
C LEU A 125 14.97 -7.30 0.37
N ALA A 126 14.44 -8.23 1.14
CA ALA A 126 14.13 -8.04 2.56
C ALA A 126 15.37 -7.81 3.45
N GLU A 127 16.52 -8.35 3.04
CA GLU A 127 17.77 -8.25 3.78
C GLU A 127 18.56 -6.95 3.50
N LEU A 128 18.20 -6.23 2.44
CA LEU A 128 18.81 -4.93 2.12
C LEU A 128 18.48 -3.89 3.19
N ASP A 129 19.48 -3.12 3.57
CA ASP A 129 19.33 -1.99 4.48
C ASP A 129 19.05 -0.71 3.69
N LEU A 130 17.85 -0.57 3.13
CA LEU A 130 17.48 0.60 2.31
C LEU A 130 16.92 1.76 3.12
N ALA A 131 16.70 1.56 4.42
CA ALA A 131 16.13 2.57 5.30
C ALA A 131 17.01 3.83 5.34
N GLY A 132 16.41 4.98 5.05
CA GLY A 132 17.09 6.28 5.08
C GLY A 132 18.03 6.56 3.90
N LYS A 133 18.23 5.62 2.97
CA LYS A 133 19.01 5.84 1.75
C LYS A 133 18.24 6.69 0.74
N ASP A 134 18.96 7.52 -0.01
CA ASP A 134 18.42 8.17 -1.20
C ASP A 134 18.07 7.15 -2.29
N ALA A 135 17.16 7.54 -3.19
CA ALA A 135 16.70 6.64 -4.24
C ALA A 135 17.83 6.12 -5.16
N PRO A 136 18.78 6.94 -5.65
CA PRO A 136 19.91 6.44 -6.44
C PRO A 136 20.74 5.37 -5.73
N THR A 137 21.11 5.59 -4.47
CA THR A 137 21.91 4.64 -3.69
C THR A 137 21.15 3.34 -3.43
N ALA A 138 19.87 3.44 -3.07
CA ALA A 138 19.02 2.27 -2.88
C ALA A 138 18.88 1.44 -4.17
N LEU A 139 18.67 2.10 -5.32
CA LEU A 139 18.54 1.44 -6.61
C LEU A 139 19.84 0.76 -7.05
N LEU A 140 21.01 1.32 -6.72
CA LEU A 140 22.30 0.69 -7.01
C LEU A 140 22.46 -0.64 -6.24
N GLU A 141 22.14 -0.66 -4.95
CA GLU A 141 22.22 -1.87 -4.13
C GLU A 141 21.23 -2.95 -4.57
N VAL A 142 20.02 -2.53 -4.90
CA VAL A 142 18.96 -3.41 -5.40
C VAL A 142 19.36 -3.99 -6.76
N SER A 143 19.97 -3.19 -7.64
CA SER A 143 20.52 -3.69 -8.90
C SER A 143 21.64 -4.70 -8.69
N ALA A 144 22.49 -4.53 -7.69
CA ALA A 144 23.57 -5.47 -7.36
C ALA A 144 23.05 -6.78 -6.74
N ALA A 145 21.89 -6.74 -6.08
CA ALA A 145 21.28 -7.90 -5.43
C ALA A 145 20.68 -8.92 -6.41
N ALA A 146 20.56 -8.59 -7.71
CA ALA A 146 20.00 -9.45 -8.75
C ALA A 146 18.67 -10.10 -8.32
N ILE A 147 17.72 -9.24 -7.93
CA ILE A 147 16.35 -9.63 -7.56
C ILE A 147 15.56 -9.85 -8.86
N GLU A 148 14.98 -11.04 -8.98
CA GLU A 148 14.12 -11.41 -10.10
C GLU A 148 12.76 -10.71 -9.96
N ASN A 149 12.15 -10.38 -11.10
CA ASN A 149 10.81 -9.79 -11.19
C ASN A 149 10.62 -8.51 -10.36
N LEU A 150 11.70 -7.72 -10.24
CA LEU A 150 11.68 -6.49 -9.48
C LEU A 150 10.85 -5.41 -10.19
N VAL A 151 9.92 -4.84 -9.44
CA VAL A 151 9.06 -3.72 -9.83
C VAL A 151 9.48 -2.47 -9.09
N SER A 152 9.52 -1.34 -9.79
CA SER A 152 9.72 -0.03 -9.19
C SER A 152 8.51 0.87 -9.44
N VAL A 153 7.93 1.39 -8.37
CA VAL A 153 6.80 2.33 -8.41
C VAL A 153 7.25 3.69 -7.90
N GLY A 154 6.90 4.73 -8.64
CA GLY A 154 7.11 6.13 -8.26
C GLY A 154 5.80 6.84 -7.98
N GLN A 155 5.90 8.12 -7.64
CA GLN A 155 4.76 9.02 -7.57
C GLN A 155 5.05 10.34 -8.29
N ASN A 156 4.07 10.86 -9.01
CA ASN A 156 4.22 12.13 -9.72
C ASN A 156 3.97 13.33 -8.79
N ARG A 157 4.07 14.55 -9.31
CA ARG A 157 3.85 15.78 -8.53
C ARG A 157 2.41 15.89 -7.97
N SER A 158 1.46 15.16 -8.55
CA SER A 158 0.08 15.07 -8.10
C SER A 158 -0.16 13.89 -7.15
N MET A 159 0.91 13.24 -6.65
CA MET A 159 0.87 12.05 -5.79
C MET A 159 0.21 10.81 -6.40
N ARG A 160 0.04 10.79 -7.73
CA ARG A 160 -0.49 9.62 -8.43
C ARG A 160 0.67 8.65 -8.68
N LEU A 161 0.44 7.39 -8.38
CA LEU A 161 1.44 6.35 -8.53
C LEU A 161 1.58 5.97 -10.00
N TYR A 162 2.76 5.50 -10.40
CA TYR A 162 3.03 4.97 -11.73
C TYR A 162 4.22 4.02 -11.69
N PHE A 163 4.28 3.08 -12.64
CA PHE A 163 5.43 2.19 -12.77
C PHE A 163 6.62 2.95 -13.38
N LEU A 164 7.78 2.84 -12.73
CA LEU A 164 9.07 3.33 -13.22
C LEU A 164 9.85 2.23 -13.93
N ALA A 165 9.74 1.00 -13.42
CA ALA A 165 10.33 -0.19 -14.00
C ALA A 165 9.41 -1.39 -13.73
N LEU A 166 9.32 -2.26 -14.72
CA LEU A 166 8.59 -3.51 -14.71
C LEU A 166 9.52 -4.62 -15.24
N PRO A 167 9.26 -5.88 -14.90
CA PRO A 167 9.86 -7.02 -15.61
C PRO A 167 9.57 -6.96 -17.11
N GLU A 168 10.44 -7.54 -17.93
CA GLU A 168 10.26 -7.56 -19.40
C GLU A 168 9.01 -8.32 -19.82
N GLU A 169 8.72 -9.43 -19.13
CA GLU A 169 7.53 -10.24 -19.30
C GLU A 169 6.73 -10.23 -18.00
N THR A 170 5.41 -10.10 -18.08
CA THR A 170 4.52 -10.11 -16.91
C THR A 170 3.31 -10.95 -17.24
N ASP A 171 3.11 -12.04 -16.51
CA ASP A 171 1.97 -12.93 -16.66
C ASP A 171 0.75 -12.41 -15.90
N TRP A 172 0.98 -11.72 -14.76
CA TRP A 172 -0.12 -11.21 -13.95
C TRP A 172 0.22 -9.88 -13.26
N PRO A 173 -0.70 -8.89 -13.30
CA PRO A 173 -2.01 -8.93 -13.95
C PRO A 173 -1.91 -8.83 -15.49
N ALA A 174 -2.96 -9.28 -16.19
CA ALA A 174 -2.98 -9.36 -17.65
C ALA A 174 -2.80 -8.01 -18.38
N GLU A 175 -3.23 -6.92 -17.76
CA GLU A 175 -3.08 -5.57 -18.29
C GLU A 175 -2.37 -4.70 -17.27
N VAL A 176 -1.25 -4.11 -17.67
CA VAL A 176 -0.44 -3.20 -16.85
C VAL A 176 -0.26 -1.88 -17.61
N PRO A 177 -0.47 -0.71 -16.98
CA PRO A 177 -0.16 0.57 -17.61
C PRO A 177 1.31 0.64 -18.03
N ALA A 178 1.57 1.30 -19.16
CA ALA A 178 2.93 1.58 -19.59
C ALA A 178 3.69 2.39 -18.52
N THR A 179 5.02 2.26 -18.50
CA THR A 179 5.85 3.02 -17.56
C THR A 179 5.63 4.53 -17.73
N GLY A 180 5.55 5.25 -16.60
CA GLY A 180 5.22 6.67 -16.57
C GLY A 180 3.72 7.00 -16.63
N VAL A 181 2.85 6.05 -16.98
CA VAL A 181 1.39 6.25 -16.96
C VAL A 181 0.84 6.04 -15.54
N PRO A 182 0.02 6.96 -15.01
CA PRO A 182 -0.59 6.80 -13.69
C PRO A 182 -1.39 5.50 -13.56
N LEU A 183 -1.29 4.83 -12.40
CA LEU A 183 -2.01 3.57 -12.16
C LEU A 183 -3.54 3.75 -12.18
N ASP A 184 -4.05 4.89 -11.74
CA ASP A 184 -5.48 5.22 -11.83
C ASP A 184 -5.94 5.56 -13.27
N GLU A 185 -5.03 5.55 -14.26
CA GLU A 185 -5.33 5.60 -15.69
C GLU A 185 -5.08 4.21 -16.31
N GLY A 186 -6.15 3.42 -16.49
CA GLY A 186 -6.07 2.14 -17.21
C GLY A 186 -5.76 0.90 -16.37
N PHE A 187 -5.63 1.03 -15.03
CA PHE A 187 -5.47 -0.10 -14.11
C PHE A 187 -6.72 -0.34 -13.22
N ASP A 188 -7.91 -0.16 -13.79
CA ASP A 188 -9.19 -0.29 -13.05
C ASP A 188 -9.66 -1.74 -12.88
N SER A 189 -8.86 -2.71 -13.34
CA SER A 189 -9.13 -4.13 -13.07
C SER A 189 -9.05 -4.42 -11.56
N PRO A 190 -9.73 -5.46 -11.06
CA PRO A 190 -9.61 -5.86 -9.66
C PRO A 190 -8.16 -6.08 -9.21
N GLY A 191 -7.33 -6.71 -10.04
CA GLY A 191 -5.89 -6.89 -9.76
C GLY A 191 -5.14 -5.56 -9.72
N GLY A 192 -5.44 -4.63 -10.64
CA GLY A 192 -4.80 -3.33 -10.67
C GLY A 192 -5.12 -2.45 -9.47
N ARG A 193 -6.39 -2.44 -9.04
CA ARG A 193 -6.82 -1.77 -7.80
C ARG A 193 -6.20 -2.40 -6.57
N TRP A 194 -6.11 -3.74 -6.54
CA TRP A 194 -5.49 -4.48 -5.44
C TRP A 194 -4.01 -4.09 -5.27
N LEU A 195 -3.24 -4.10 -6.36
CA LEU A 195 -1.84 -3.64 -6.36
C LEU A 195 -1.70 -2.16 -6.00
N SER A 196 -2.58 -1.32 -6.52
CA SER A 196 -2.61 0.11 -6.19
C SER A 196 -2.78 0.32 -4.69
N ILE A 197 -3.68 -0.42 -4.02
CA ILE A 197 -3.84 -0.33 -2.55
C ILE A 197 -2.53 -0.68 -1.83
N ILE A 198 -1.83 -1.73 -2.27
CA ILE A 198 -0.56 -2.17 -1.65
C ILE A 198 0.53 -1.11 -1.78
N TYR A 199 0.72 -0.54 -2.98
CA TYR A 199 1.73 0.50 -3.17
C TYR A 199 1.33 1.80 -2.47
N GLU A 200 0.03 2.12 -2.43
CA GLU A 200 -0.46 3.28 -1.70
C GLU A 200 -0.18 3.15 -0.20
N ALA A 201 -0.40 1.95 0.34
CA ALA A 201 -0.08 1.60 1.72
C ALA A 201 1.43 1.66 1.98
N ALA A 202 2.28 1.16 1.08
CA ALA A 202 3.73 1.21 1.24
C ALA A 202 4.25 2.65 1.37
N PHE A 203 3.81 3.57 0.51
CA PHE A 203 4.16 5.00 0.63
C PHE A 203 3.60 5.66 1.89
N ALA A 204 2.43 5.22 2.38
CA ALA A 204 1.80 5.76 3.58
C ALA A 204 2.35 5.18 4.89
N ILE A 205 2.79 3.93 4.90
CA ILE A 205 3.37 3.24 6.05
C ILE A 205 4.89 3.54 6.13
N GLN A 206 5.59 3.64 5.00
CA GLN A 206 7.03 3.94 4.99
C GLN A 206 7.85 2.94 5.82
N ALA A 207 7.43 1.67 5.80
CA ALA A 207 8.16 0.54 6.35
C ALA A 207 8.02 -0.66 5.39
N PRO A 208 8.98 -1.60 5.38
CA PRO A 208 8.87 -2.80 4.58
C PRO A 208 7.61 -3.59 4.92
N LEU A 209 6.95 -4.14 3.91
CA LEU A 209 5.70 -4.90 4.04
C LEU A 209 5.86 -6.30 3.46
N TYR A 210 5.17 -7.24 4.08
CA TYR A 210 4.99 -8.59 3.58
C TYR A 210 3.51 -8.79 3.24
N HIS A 211 3.25 -9.12 1.98
CA HIS A 211 1.91 -9.36 1.43
C HIS A 211 1.84 -10.79 0.95
N HIS A 212 0.84 -11.55 1.42
CA HIS A 212 0.74 -12.98 1.16
C HIS A 212 -0.70 -13.43 1.15
N GLY A 213 -0.95 -14.60 0.57
CA GLY A 213 -2.28 -15.19 0.52
C GLY A 213 -2.45 -16.01 -0.75
N PHE A 214 -3.62 -15.90 -1.37
CA PHE A 214 -3.98 -16.66 -2.56
C PHE A 214 -4.43 -15.72 -3.68
N VAL A 215 -4.01 -16.03 -4.90
CA VAL A 215 -4.40 -15.31 -6.12
C VAL A 215 -4.75 -16.30 -7.22
N ARG A 216 -5.73 -15.95 -8.05
CA ARG A 216 -6.12 -16.70 -9.24
C ARG A 216 -5.55 -15.99 -10.48
N ILE A 217 -4.71 -16.71 -11.22
CA ILE A 217 -4.14 -16.26 -12.48
C ILE A 217 -4.92 -16.91 -13.63
N ASP A 218 -5.38 -16.11 -14.60
CA ASP A 218 -6.04 -16.52 -15.84
C ASP A 218 -7.18 -17.54 -15.69
N GLY A 219 -8.00 -17.38 -14.66
CA GLY A 219 -9.12 -18.28 -14.38
C GLY A 219 -8.73 -19.67 -13.88
N GLY A 220 -7.43 -19.91 -13.62
CA GLY A 220 -6.89 -21.14 -13.08
C GLY A 220 -7.27 -21.41 -11.61
N ALA A 221 -6.53 -22.27 -10.92
CA ALA A 221 -6.71 -22.49 -9.48
C ALA A 221 -6.26 -21.28 -8.66
N LEU A 222 -6.80 -21.13 -7.44
CA LEU A 222 -6.20 -20.24 -6.44
C LEU A 222 -4.84 -20.81 -6.04
N ARG A 223 -3.80 -20.00 -6.16
CA ARG A 223 -2.42 -20.39 -5.86
C ARG A 223 -1.86 -19.53 -4.75
N PRO A 224 -1.05 -20.09 -3.83
CA PRO A 224 -0.38 -19.30 -2.82
C PRO A 224 0.62 -18.36 -3.46
N PHE A 225 0.60 -17.10 -3.06
CA PHE A 225 1.55 -16.09 -3.49
C PHE A 225 2.23 -15.44 -2.28
N GLN A 226 3.41 -14.89 -2.54
CA GLN A 226 4.15 -14.08 -1.59
C GLN A 226 4.70 -12.85 -2.31
N ARG A 227 4.73 -11.73 -1.60
CA ARG A 227 5.23 -10.45 -2.10
C ARG A 227 5.95 -9.72 -0.99
N PHE A 228 7.11 -9.21 -1.32
CA PHE A 228 7.83 -8.27 -0.48
C PHE A 228 7.73 -6.86 -1.09
N VAL A 229 7.53 -5.85 -0.24
CA VAL A 229 7.40 -4.45 -0.64
C VAL A 229 8.30 -3.60 0.23
N TYR A 230 9.24 -2.88 -0.38
CA TYR A 230 10.20 -2.03 0.31
C TYR A 230 10.04 -0.56 -0.14
N PRO A 231 9.47 0.32 0.70
CA PRO A 231 9.45 1.74 0.43
C PRO A 231 10.82 2.39 0.69
N VAL A 232 11.32 3.14 -0.29
CA VAL A 232 12.48 4.04 -0.18
C VAL A 232 11.94 5.46 -0.06
N THR A 233 11.78 5.92 1.18
CA THR A 233 11.18 7.22 1.53
C THR A 233 12.05 7.99 2.53
N PRO A 234 13.28 8.38 2.17
CA PRO A 234 14.17 9.12 3.05
C PRO A 234 13.57 10.48 3.44
N GLN A 235 13.69 10.85 4.71
CA GLN A 235 13.07 12.07 5.27
C GLN A 235 13.57 13.37 4.61
N ASN A 236 14.77 13.36 4.05
CA ASN A 236 15.43 14.53 3.47
C ASN A 236 15.19 14.68 1.96
N GLU A 237 14.44 13.79 1.33
CA GLU A 237 14.14 13.90 -0.10
C GLU A 237 12.73 14.41 -0.39
N ARG A 238 12.58 14.93 -1.61
CA ARG A 238 11.26 15.31 -2.13
C ARG A 238 10.43 14.06 -2.38
N PRO A 239 9.11 14.09 -2.14
CA PRO A 239 8.22 12.96 -2.41
C PRO A 239 8.33 12.39 -3.84
N SER A 240 8.67 13.21 -4.84
CA SER A 240 8.89 12.75 -6.23
C SER A 240 10.05 11.76 -6.40
N ASN A 241 10.99 11.74 -5.45
CA ASN A 241 12.14 10.83 -5.46
C ASN A 241 11.82 9.53 -4.73
N PHE A 242 10.74 9.47 -3.96
CA PHE A 242 10.37 8.25 -3.26
C PHE A 242 10.11 7.12 -4.25
N ARG A 243 10.48 5.91 -3.83
CA ARG A 243 10.25 4.68 -4.58
C ARG A 243 9.55 3.66 -3.70
N VAL A 244 8.80 2.79 -4.32
CA VAL A 244 8.42 1.51 -3.74
C VAL A 244 8.98 0.43 -4.64
N LEU A 245 9.77 -0.45 -4.05
CA LEU A 245 10.34 -1.61 -4.71
C LEU A 245 9.54 -2.83 -4.30
N SER A 246 9.20 -3.70 -5.24
CA SER A 246 8.46 -4.91 -4.93
C SER A 246 8.94 -6.07 -5.77
N THR A 247 8.90 -7.26 -5.19
CA THR A 247 9.03 -8.53 -5.91
C THR A 247 7.96 -9.46 -5.38
N ALA A 248 7.43 -10.30 -6.25
CA ALA A 248 6.38 -11.24 -5.93
C ALA A 248 6.61 -12.57 -6.65
N GLU A 249 6.03 -13.63 -6.09
CA GLU A 249 6.19 -14.99 -6.60
C GLU A 249 4.94 -15.84 -6.29
N ILE A 250 4.75 -16.86 -7.11
CA ILE A 250 3.80 -17.94 -6.88
C ILE A 250 4.58 -19.17 -6.41
N GLY A 251 4.36 -19.60 -5.17
CA GLY A 251 5.19 -20.65 -4.55
C GLY A 251 5.17 -21.99 -5.29
N GLU A 252 4.10 -22.28 -6.02
CA GLU A 252 3.92 -23.52 -6.79
C GLU A 252 4.29 -23.37 -8.29
N SER A 253 4.65 -22.18 -8.75
CA SER A 253 4.96 -21.89 -10.16
C SER A 253 5.90 -20.69 -10.27
N PRO A 254 7.20 -20.88 -9.97
CA PRO A 254 8.18 -19.79 -9.98
C PRO A 254 8.41 -19.22 -11.38
N ASP A 255 8.06 -19.96 -12.44
CA ASP A 255 8.17 -19.50 -13.83
C ASP A 255 7.13 -18.41 -14.18
N LEU A 256 6.06 -18.27 -13.37
CA LEU A 256 5.07 -17.21 -13.58
C LEU A 256 5.57 -15.89 -13.00
N THR A 257 5.71 -14.89 -13.86
CA THR A 257 6.12 -13.55 -13.48
C THR A 257 4.90 -12.74 -13.04
N ILE A 258 4.79 -12.51 -11.74
CA ILE A 258 3.77 -11.65 -11.15
C ILE A 258 4.42 -10.38 -10.60
N ILE A 259 3.75 -9.24 -10.76
CA ILE A 259 4.26 -7.92 -10.34
C ILE A 259 3.56 -7.36 -9.12
#